data_AF-M3B717-F1
#
_entry.id   AF-M3B717-F1
#
_cell.length_a   1.000
_cell.length_b   1.000
_cell.length_c   1.000
_cell.angle_alpha   90.00
_cell.angle_beta   90.00
_cell.angle_gamma   90.00
#
_symmetry.space_group_name_H-M   'P 1'
#
loop_
_entity.id
_entity.type
_entity.pdbx_description
1 polymer ?
#
loop_
_entity_poly.entity_id
_entity_poly.type
_entity_poly.pdbx_seq_one_letter_code
_entity_poly.pdbx_strand_id
1 'polypeptide(L)'
;MSSWEAVAGNLYTVFLNGGPQTLVWGFLLVWPGAISQAASMAEMASVQPIAGAMYHWTYALPPSSITRFATWLQAWITWAGWIGMSVGIGTVTASWIINLAQLHYANYEAKLWHTTLIIGAMRLMTTPINLSRFGKLVPCIETVAGCFHVMFWVVFCVVLLATAPKHDANFVFFSRVSTPLMS
;
A
#
# COMPACT_ATOMS: atom_id res chain seq x y z
N MET A 1 3.80 -5.78 1.78
CA MET A 1 3.03 -4.57 1.38
C MET A 1 1.58 -4.84 1.72
N SER A 2 0.93 -3.92 2.45
CA SER A 2 -0.50 -4.01 2.73
C SER A 2 -1.25 -3.52 1.49
N SER A 3 -1.80 -4.44 0.70
CA SER A 3 -2.47 -4.14 -0.56
C SER A 3 -3.98 -4.00 -0.35
N TRP A 4 -4.65 -5.09 0.00
CA TRP A 4 -6.10 -5.13 0.11
C TRP A 4 -6.60 -4.42 1.37
N GLU A 5 -5.83 -4.39 2.47
CA GLU A 5 -6.21 -3.69 3.70
C GLU A 5 -6.16 -2.18 3.52
N ALA A 6 -5.19 -1.68 2.76
CA ALA A 6 -5.10 -0.26 2.43
C ALA A 6 -6.27 0.16 1.55
N VAL A 7 -6.64 -0.65 0.55
CA VAL A 7 -7.84 -0.39 -0.26
C VAL A 7 -9.09 -0.43 0.62
N ALA A 8 -9.27 -1.49 1.40
CA ALA A 8 -10.44 -1.65 2.28
C ALA A 8 -10.61 -0.48 3.25
N GLY A 9 -9.52 0.00 3.86
CA GLY A 9 -9.53 1.15 4.76
C GLY A 9 -9.88 2.49 4.08
N ASN A 10 -9.74 2.58 2.76
CA ASN A 10 -10.00 3.81 1.99
C ASN A 10 -11.26 3.75 1.13
N LEU A 11 -11.96 2.61 1.06
CA LEU A 11 -13.15 2.44 0.21
C LEU A 11 -14.22 3.51 0.45
N TYR A 12 -14.44 3.88 1.72
CA TYR A 12 -15.38 4.94 2.09
C TYR A 12 -15.06 6.26 1.39
N THR A 13 -13.80 6.71 1.47
CA THR A 13 -13.32 7.93 0.84
C THR A 13 -13.43 7.86 -0.68
N VAL A 14 -13.17 6.70 -1.29
CA VAL A 14 -13.30 6.56 -2.75
C VAL A 14 -14.76 6.65 -3.19
N PHE A 15 -15.67 5.99 -2.47
CA PHE A 15 -17.09 6.05 -2.78
C PHE A 15 -17.67 7.46 -2.65
N LEU A 16 -17.24 8.23 -1.65
CA LEU A 16 -17.67 9.63 -1.52
C LEU A 16 -17.17 10.54 -2.63
N ASN A 17 -15.94 10.33 -3.11
CA ASN A 17 -15.32 11.25 -4.07
C ASN A 17 -15.57 10.90 -5.54
N GLY A 18 -15.69 9.61 -5.87
CA GLY A 18 -15.83 9.14 -7.26
C GLY A 18 -16.93 8.11 -7.49
N GLY A 19 -17.46 7.52 -6.42
CA GLY A 19 -18.43 6.42 -6.50
C GLY A 19 -17.78 5.09 -6.91
N PRO A 20 -18.57 4.01 -7.01
CA PRO A 20 -18.07 2.67 -7.31
C PRO A 20 -17.34 2.57 -8.66
N GLN A 21 -17.80 3.32 -9.68
CA GLN A 21 -17.21 3.32 -11.01
C GLN A 21 -15.74 3.77 -11.02
N THR A 22 -15.36 4.70 -10.12
CA THR A 22 -14.00 5.24 -10.08
C THR A 22 -13.00 4.18 -9.61
N LEU A 23 -13.41 3.25 -8.75
CA LEU A 23 -12.54 2.12 -8.40
C LEU A 23 -12.23 1.25 -9.61
N VAL A 24 -13.27 0.88 -10.38
CA VAL A 24 -13.12 -0.04 -11.51
C VAL A 24 -12.35 0.61 -12.65
N TRP A 25 -12.80 1.77 -13.12
CA TRP A 25 -12.16 2.46 -14.23
C TRP A 25 -10.79 3.03 -13.85
N GLY A 26 -10.62 3.49 -12.60
CA GLY A 26 -9.33 3.94 -12.08
C GLY A 26 -8.31 2.80 -12.05
N PHE A 27 -8.72 1.60 -11.62
CA PHE A 27 -7.86 0.42 -11.67
C PHE A 27 -7.45 0.09 -13.11
N LEU A 28 -8.41 0.03 -14.05
CA LEU A 28 -8.14 -0.29 -15.45
C LEU A 28 -7.22 0.75 -16.14
N LEU A 29 -7.30 2.01 -15.72
CA LEU A 29 -6.42 3.07 -16.22
C LEU A 29 -4.99 2.95 -15.68
N VAL A 30 -4.82 2.64 -14.39
CA VAL A 30 -3.50 2.55 -13.74
C VAL A 30 -2.78 1.24 -14.06
N TRP A 31 -3.53 0.16 -14.27
CA TRP A 31 -3.01 -1.20 -14.45
C TRP A 31 -1.96 -1.35 -15.58
N PRO A 32 -2.18 -0.83 -16.81
CA PRO A 32 -1.18 -0.92 -17.87
C PRO A 32 0.13 -0.20 -17.52
N GLY A 33 0.04 0.95 -16.83
CA GLY A 33 1.21 1.69 -16.38
C GLY A 33 2.03 0.92 -15.36
N ALA A 34 1.35 0.29 -14.40
CA ALA A 34 2.00 -0.55 -13.39
C ALA A 34 2.70 -1.78 -14.01
N ILE A 35 2.07 -2.44 -14.99
CA ILE A 35 2.69 -3.57 -15.71
C ILE A 35 3.86 -3.12 -16.56
N SER A 36 3.74 -2.00 -17.28
CA SER A 36 4.83 -1.44 -18.07
C SER A 36 6.05 -1.15 -17.20
N GLN A 37 5.84 -0.52 -16.04
CA GLN A 37 6.91 -0.29 -15.05
C GLN A 37 7.54 -1.60 -14.58
N ALA A 38 6.73 -2.61 -14.23
CA ALA A 38 7.22 -3.91 -13.81
C ALA A 38 8.01 -4.63 -14.91
N ALA A 39 7.56 -4.55 -16.16
CA ALA A 39 8.23 -5.13 -17.32
C ALA A 39 9.59 -4.48 -17.58
N SER A 40 9.68 -3.14 -17.54
CA SER A 40 10.96 -2.42 -17.67
C SER A 40 11.94 -2.79 -16.55
N MET A 41 11.45 -2.94 -15.31
CA MET A 41 12.28 -3.41 -14.20
C MET A 41 12.74 -4.86 -14.37
N ALA A 42 11.89 -5.73 -14.90
CA ALA A 42 12.22 -7.12 -15.17
C ALA A 42 13.31 -7.26 -16.24
N GLU A 43 13.25 -6.45 -17.29
CA GLU A 43 14.29 -6.39 -18.34
C GLU A 43 15.64 -6.00 -17.72
N MET A 44 15.69 -4.91 -16.96
CA MET A 44 16.93 -4.48 -16.29
C MET A 44 17.46 -5.53 -15.30
N ALA A 45 16.57 -6.21 -14.57
CA ALA A 45 16.93 -7.29 -13.65
C ALA A 45 17.49 -8.53 -14.37
N SER A 46 17.01 -8.81 -15.58
CA SER A 46 17.52 -9.92 -16.40
C SER A 46 18.95 -9.66 -16.91
N VAL A 47 19.28 -8.39 -17.19
CA VAL A 47 20.61 -7.99 -17.68
C VAL A 47 21.61 -7.87 -16.53
N GLN A 48 21.21 -7.25 -15.42
CA GLN A 48 22.10 -7.00 -14.28
C GLN A 48 21.40 -7.30 -12.94
N PRO A 49 21.38 -8.58 -12.51
CA PRO A 49 20.79 -8.98 -11.25
C PRO A 49 21.73 -8.62 -10.09
N ILE A 50 21.53 -7.44 -9.50
CA ILE A 50 22.33 -6.94 -8.37
C ILE A 50 21.45 -6.46 -7.22
N ALA A 51 21.88 -6.69 -5.98
CA ALA A 51 21.21 -6.13 -4.80
C ALA A 51 21.28 -4.59 -4.84
N GLY A 52 20.18 -3.91 -4.48
CA GLY A 52 20.12 -2.44 -4.60
C GLY A 52 20.00 -1.92 -6.04
N ALA A 53 19.52 -2.78 -6.94
CA ALA A 53 19.60 -2.62 -8.40
C ALA A 53 19.28 -1.23 -8.96
N MET A 54 18.29 -0.51 -8.42
CA MET A 54 17.86 0.78 -8.95
C MET A 54 18.99 1.81 -9.07
N TYR A 55 19.84 1.98 -8.03
CA TYR A 55 20.94 2.96 -8.10
C TYR A 55 22.06 2.50 -9.06
N HIS A 56 22.31 1.19 -9.13
CA HIS A 56 23.28 0.61 -10.05
C HIS A 56 22.83 0.75 -11.51
N TRP A 57 21.55 0.50 -11.81
CA TRP A 57 20.99 0.63 -13.15
C TRP A 57 21.00 2.10 -13.60
N THR A 58 20.67 3.04 -12.72
CA THR A 58 20.75 4.48 -13.04
C THR A 58 22.18 5.01 -13.17
N TYR A 59 23.17 4.25 -12.71
CA TYR A 59 24.57 4.56 -12.95
C TYR A 59 25.10 3.91 -14.25
N ALA A 60 24.65 2.71 -14.58
CA ALA A 60 25.20 1.94 -15.69
C ALA A 60 24.53 2.23 -17.06
N LEU A 61 23.24 2.55 -17.08
CA LEU A 61 22.46 2.65 -18.32
C LEU A 61 22.42 4.05 -18.97
N PRO A 62 22.40 5.17 -18.22
CA PRO A 62 22.28 6.48 -18.86
C PRO A 62 23.57 6.96 -19.54
N PRO A 63 23.48 7.86 -20.54
CA PRO A 63 24.65 8.52 -21.13
C PRO A 63 25.51 9.23 -20.07
N SER A 64 26.83 9.22 -20.26
CA SER A 64 27.83 9.74 -19.31
C SER A 64 27.61 11.21 -18.90
N SER A 65 26.94 12.00 -19.74
CA SER A 65 26.59 13.40 -19.46
C SER A 65 25.56 13.56 -18.33
N ILE A 66 24.65 12.61 -18.14
CA ILE A 66 23.56 12.70 -17.15
C ILE A 66 23.67 11.68 -16.01
N THR A 67 24.52 10.66 -16.15
CA THR A 67 24.65 9.54 -15.21
C THR A 67 24.73 9.97 -13.74
N ARG A 68 25.58 10.96 -13.41
CA ARG A 68 25.77 11.42 -12.03
C ARG A 68 24.50 12.05 -11.46
N PHE A 69 23.86 12.92 -12.24
CA PHE A 69 22.63 13.58 -11.84
C PHE A 69 21.46 12.59 -11.74
N ALA A 70 21.30 11.71 -12.72
CA ALA A 70 20.26 10.68 -12.74
C ALA A 70 20.39 9.72 -11.55
N THR A 71 21.60 9.26 -11.23
CA THR A 71 21.86 8.41 -10.06
C THR A 71 21.57 9.13 -8.75
N TRP A 72 22.00 10.39 -8.62
CA TRP A 72 21.74 11.20 -7.43
C TRP A 72 20.23 11.41 -7.23
N LEU A 73 19.52 11.78 -8.28
CA LEU A 73 18.07 11.99 -8.24
C LEU A 73 17.32 10.70 -7.90
N GLN A 74 17.69 9.58 -8.53
CA GLN A 74 17.11 8.27 -8.24
C GLN A 74 17.26 7.90 -6.76
N ALA A 75 18.45 8.13 -6.18
CA ALA A 75 18.71 7.82 -4.78
C ALA A 75 17.79 8.63 -3.85
N TRP A 76 17.65 9.94 -4.09
CA TRP A 76 16.76 10.79 -3.30
C TRP A 76 15.29 10.42 -3.43
N ILE A 77 14.83 10.14 -4.64
CA ILE A 77 13.44 9.69 -4.88
C ILE A 77 13.17 8.38 -4.15
N THR A 78 14.11 7.43 -4.22
CA THR A 78 13.97 6.13 -3.56
C THR A 78 13.93 6.29 -2.04
N TRP A 79 14.82 7.11 -1.48
CA TRP A 79 14.86 7.38 -0.04
C TRP A 79 13.58 8.07 0.45
N ALA A 80 13.13 9.12 -0.24
CA ALA A 80 11.87 9.80 0.08
C ALA A 80 10.67 8.84 -0.04
N GLY A 81 10.67 7.97 -1.05
CA GLY A 81 9.68 6.93 -1.25
C GLY A 81 9.62 5.94 -0.08
N TRP A 82 10.76 5.48 0.42
CA TRP A 82 10.82 4.59 1.59
C TRP A 82 10.33 5.25 2.88
N ILE A 83 10.62 6.53 3.08
CA ILE A 83 10.11 7.29 4.23
C ILE A 83 8.59 7.44 4.13
N GLY A 84 8.10 7.91 2.97
CA GLY A 84 6.67 8.10 2.74
C GLY A 84 5.88 6.79 2.85
N MET A 85 6.39 5.71 2.24
CA MET A 85 5.80 4.38 2.34
C MET A 85 5.77 3.88 3.78
N SER A 86 6.87 4.07 4.52
CA SER A 86 6.92 3.70 5.93
C SER A 86 5.80 4.40 6.68
N VAL A 87 5.76 5.74 6.66
CA VAL A 87 4.73 6.53 7.36
C VAL A 87 3.32 6.11 6.91
N GLY A 88 3.08 5.95 5.61
CA GLY A 88 1.79 5.54 5.06
C GLY A 88 1.29 4.21 5.62
N ILE A 89 2.14 3.17 5.66
CA ILE A 89 1.77 1.87 6.25
C ILE A 89 1.48 2.01 7.75
N GLY A 90 2.26 2.84 8.45
CA GLY A 90 2.02 3.17 9.85
C GLY A 90 0.65 3.80 10.06
N THR A 91 0.27 4.76 9.22
CA THR A 91 -1.04 5.43 9.28
C THR A 91 -2.19 4.45 9.04
N VAL A 92 -2.09 3.59 8.02
CA VAL A 92 -3.13 2.57 7.76
C VAL A 92 -3.31 1.64 8.95
N THR A 93 -2.21 1.17 9.54
CA THR A 93 -2.25 0.27 10.70
C THR A 93 -2.85 0.96 11.93
N ALA A 94 -2.45 2.21 12.19
CA ALA A 94 -3.00 3.00 13.27
C ALA A 94 -4.50 3.24 13.10
N SER A 95 -4.97 3.52 11.88
CA SER A 95 -6.40 3.64 11.58
C SER A 95 -7.17 2.37 11.91
N TRP A 96 -6.64 1.19 11.55
CA TRP A 96 -7.29 -0.08 11.90
C TRP A 96 -7.40 -0.29 13.42
N ILE A 97 -6.32 -0.01 14.17
CA ILE A 97 -6.32 -0.12 15.64
C ILE A 97 -7.34 0.83 16.26
N ILE A 98 -7.39 2.08 15.79
CA ILE A 98 -8.34 3.10 16.27
C ILE A 98 -9.78 2.70 15.94
N ASN A 99 -10.05 2.24 14.72
CA ASN A 99 -11.38 1.79 14.30
C ASN A 99 -11.87 0.61 15.15
N LEU A 100 -10.99 -0.36 15.44
CA LEU A 100 -11.31 -1.48 16.33
C LEU A 100 -11.58 -1.02 17.77
N ALA A 101 -10.81 -0.05 18.27
CA ALA A 101 -11.04 0.53 19.59
C ALA A 101 -12.39 1.26 19.67
N GLN A 102 -12.77 2.02 18.64
CA GLN A 102 -14.08 2.69 18.56
C GLN A 102 -15.23 1.67 18.48
N LEU A 103 -15.04 0.55 17.79
CA LEU A 103 -16.04 -0.50 17.69
C LEU A 103 -16.28 -1.21 19.03
N HIS A 104 -15.23 -1.38 19.83
CA HIS A 104 -15.32 -2.11 21.10
C HIS A 104 -15.68 -1.22 22.30
N TYR A 105 -15.20 0.03 22.33
CA TYR A 105 -15.39 0.95 23.44
C TYR A 105 -16.30 2.12 23.03
N ALA A 106 -17.56 2.08 23.49
CA ALA A 106 -18.57 3.08 23.12
C ALA A 106 -18.22 4.54 23.45
N ASN A 107 -17.37 4.76 24.46
CA ASN A 107 -16.96 6.10 24.91
C ASN A 107 -15.58 6.53 24.37
N TYR A 108 -14.98 5.77 23.46
CA TYR A 108 -13.65 6.09 22.93
C TYR A 108 -13.75 7.09 21.77
N GLU A 109 -13.22 8.29 22.01
CA GLU A 109 -13.12 9.35 20.99
C GLU A 109 -11.73 9.30 20.33
N ALA A 110 -11.68 9.06 19.03
CA ALA A 110 -10.44 9.06 18.27
C ALA A 110 -9.87 10.48 18.12
N LYS A 111 -8.63 10.69 18.56
CA LYS A 111 -7.93 11.99 18.45
C LYS A 111 -6.72 11.84 17.53
N LEU A 112 -6.36 12.92 16.82
CA LEU A 112 -5.24 12.92 15.87
C LEU A 112 -3.92 12.47 16.50
N TRP A 113 -3.67 12.81 17.76
CA TRP A 113 -2.45 12.41 18.45
C TRP A 113 -2.40 10.91 18.77
N HIS A 114 -3.54 10.20 18.82
CA HIS A 114 -3.56 8.74 18.97
C HIS A 114 -2.83 8.08 17.80
N THR A 115 -3.12 8.52 16.56
CA THR A 115 -2.46 8.02 15.35
C THR A 115 -0.96 8.22 15.41
N THR A 116 -0.50 9.41 15.79
CA THR A 116 0.94 9.73 15.90
C THR A 116 1.64 8.85 16.94
N LEU A 117 1.04 8.64 18.11
CA LEU A 117 1.61 7.77 19.15
C LEU A 117 1.69 6.32 18.72
N ILE A 118 0.65 5.80 18.05
CA ILE A 118 0.65 4.42 17.55
C ILE A 118 1.75 4.24 16.51
N ILE A 119 1.88 5.18 15.56
CA ILE A 119 2.97 5.15 14.57
C ILE A 119 4.33 5.18 15.27
N GLY A 120 4.51 6.08 16.26
CA GLY A 120 5.74 6.18 17.04
C GLY A 120 6.08 4.87 17.76
N ALA A 121 5.11 4.27 18.44
CA ALA A 121 5.27 2.98 19.13
C ALA A 121 5.64 1.86 18.16
N MET A 122 4.98 1.78 16.99
CA MET A 122 5.32 0.82 15.95
C MET A 122 6.78 0.99 15.48
N ARG A 123 7.25 2.23 15.29
CA ARG A 123 8.65 2.50 14.90
C ARG A 123 9.64 2.05 15.97
N LEU A 124 9.35 2.34 17.23
CA LEU A 124 10.19 1.91 18.35
C LEU A 124 10.28 0.38 18.44
N MET A 125 9.21 -0.34 18.10
CA MET A 125 9.23 -1.81 18.06
C MET A 125 9.96 -2.37 16.84
N THR A 126 9.80 -1.77 15.66
CA THR A 126 10.42 -2.28 14.42
C THR A 126 11.89 -1.92 14.26
N THR A 127 12.34 -0.81 14.88
CA THR A 127 13.72 -0.33 14.74
C THR A 127 14.76 -1.33 15.28
N PRO A 128 14.58 -1.94 16.47
CA PRO A 128 15.48 -2.98 16.97
C PRO A 128 15.60 -4.20 16.06
N ILE A 129 14.49 -4.63 15.44
CA ILE A 129 14.45 -5.79 14.53
C ILE A 129 15.25 -5.49 13.25
N ASN A 130 15.28 -4.23 12.81
CA ASN A 130 16.03 -3.78 11.65
C ASN A 130 17.52 -3.49 11.95
N LEU A 131 17.95 -3.52 13.22
CA LEU A 131 19.37 -3.42 13.55
C LEU A 131 20.08 -4.74 13.17
N SER A 132 21.34 -4.61 12.75
CA SER A 132 22.17 -5.68 12.16
C SER A 132 22.24 -6.99 12.96
N ARG A 133 21.94 -6.94 14.27
CA ARG A 133 21.90 -8.12 15.15
C ARG A 133 20.72 -9.06 14.89
N PHE A 134 19.61 -8.57 14.32
CA PHE A 134 18.38 -9.34 14.10
C PHE A 134 18.00 -9.50 12.62
N GLY A 135 18.85 -9.06 11.68
CA GLY A 135 18.56 -9.11 10.24
C GLY A 135 18.23 -10.50 9.68
N LYS A 136 18.68 -11.58 10.34
CA LYS A 136 18.32 -12.97 9.96
C LYS A 136 16.89 -13.38 10.33
N LEU A 137 16.23 -12.64 11.22
CA LEU A 137 14.84 -12.88 11.60
C LEU A 137 13.85 -12.29 10.58
N VAL A 138 14.27 -11.23 9.88
CA VAL A 138 13.44 -10.50 8.91
C VAL A 138 12.85 -11.42 7.83
N PRO A 139 13.62 -12.30 7.15
CA PRO A 139 13.06 -13.18 6.13
C PRO A 139 12.00 -14.16 6.67
N CYS A 140 12.16 -14.62 7.92
CA CYS A 140 11.20 -15.50 8.56
C CYS A 140 9.89 -14.76 8.85
N ILE A 141 9.98 -13.55 9.42
CA ILE A 141 8.81 -12.69 9.68
C ILE A 141 8.09 -12.37 8.37
N GLU A 142 8.83 -12.01 7.32
CA GLU A 142 8.27 -11.70 6.00
C GLU A 142 7.55 -12.89 5.37
N THR A 143 8.12 -14.09 5.48
CA THR A 143 7.50 -15.32 4.96
C THR A 143 6.19 -15.62 5.69
N VAL A 144 6.21 -15.59 7.03
CA VAL A 144 5.02 -15.82 7.86
C VAL A 144 3.96 -14.76 7.58
N ALA A 145 4.34 -13.49 7.53
CA ALA A 145 3.45 -12.39 7.19
C ALA A 145 2.85 -12.56 5.80
N GLY A 146 3.65 -13.01 4.81
CA GLY A 146 3.18 -13.30 3.45
C GLY A 146 2.14 -14.43 3.41
N CYS A 147 2.36 -15.51 4.16
CA CYS A 147 1.38 -16.59 4.29
C CYS A 147 0.05 -16.10 4.88
N PHE A 148 0.10 -15.34 5.98
CA PHE A 148 -1.10 -14.74 6.57
C PHE A 148 -1.77 -13.74 5.64
N HIS A 149 -1.00 -12.94 4.90
CA HIS A 149 -1.52 -11.96 3.95
C HIS A 149 -2.43 -12.60 2.89
N VAL A 150 -1.97 -13.69 2.28
CA VAL A 150 -2.75 -14.43 1.28
C VAL A 150 -3.93 -15.14 1.92
N MET A 151 -3.74 -15.78 3.07
CA MET A 151 -4.82 -16.46 3.79
C MET A 151 -5.95 -15.50 4.15
N PHE A 152 -5.62 -14.35 4.76
CA PHE A 152 -6.63 -13.36 5.16
C PHE A 152 -7.28 -12.67 3.97
N TRP A 153 -6.58 -12.52 2.85
CA TRP A 153 -7.21 -12.05 1.61
C TRP A 153 -8.33 -13.01 1.14
N VAL A 154 -8.08 -14.32 1.15
CA VAL A 154 -9.11 -15.31 0.79
C VAL A 154 -10.29 -15.25 1.76
N VAL A 155 -10.02 -15.19 3.07
CA VAL A 155 -11.07 -15.06 4.09
C VAL A 155 -11.88 -13.78 3.88
N PHE A 156 -11.22 -12.66 3.64
CA PHE A 156 -11.85 -11.37 3.37
C PHE A 156 -12.77 -11.43 2.15
N CYS A 157 -12.31 -12.01 1.04
CA CYS A 157 -13.14 -12.20 -0.15
C CYS A 157 -14.35 -13.10 0.12
N VAL A 158 -14.17 -14.23 0.81
CA VAL A 158 -15.27 -15.16 1.13
C VAL A 158 -16.31 -14.50 2.03
N VAL A 159 -15.88 -13.78 3.07
CA VAL A 159 -16.77 -13.06 3.98
C VAL A 159 -17.58 -12.03 3.20
N LEU A 160 -16.93 -11.18 2.39
CA LEU A 160 -17.64 -10.19 1.59
C LEU A 160 -18.63 -10.84 0.60
N LEU A 161 -18.22 -11.89 -0.10
CA LEU A 161 -19.10 -12.60 -1.04
C LEU A 161 -20.31 -13.23 -0.36
N ALA A 162 -20.15 -13.72 0.87
CA ALA A 162 -21.21 -14.37 1.63
C ALA A 162 -22.15 -13.36 2.31
N THR A 163 -21.64 -12.25 2.85
CA THR A 163 -22.40 -11.35 3.73
C THR A 163 -22.77 -10.02 3.11
N ALA A 164 -22.06 -9.55 2.08
CA ALA A 164 -22.32 -8.23 1.51
C ALA A 164 -23.62 -8.21 0.67
N PRO A 165 -24.38 -7.11 0.69
CA PRO A 165 -25.47 -6.91 -0.24
C PRO A 165 -24.93 -6.89 -1.67
N LYS A 166 -25.66 -7.56 -2.58
CA LYS A 166 -25.27 -7.67 -3.99
C LYS A 166 -25.83 -6.46 -4.73
N HIS A 167 -24.95 -5.76 -5.44
CA HIS A 167 -25.33 -4.67 -6.33
C HIS A 167 -25.30 -5.13 -7.78
N ASP A 168 -26.10 -4.48 -8.61
CA ASP A 168 -26.16 -4.73 -10.04
C ASP A 168 -24.94 -4.14 -10.76
N ALA A 169 -24.69 -4.60 -11.99
CA ALA A 169 -23.58 -4.13 -12.79
C ALA A 169 -23.69 -2.63 -13.10
N ASN A 170 -24.90 -2.06 -13.20
CA ASN A 170 -25.04 -0.64 -13.51
C ASN A 170 -24.49 0.22 -12.37
N PHE A 171 -24.82 -0.15 -11.12
CA PHE A 171 -24.25 0.50 -9.95
C PHE A 171 -22.72 0.46 -9.93
N VAL A 172 -22.12 -0.68 -10.25
CA VAL A 172 -20.65 -0.84 -10.20
C VAL A 172 -19.94 -0.06 -11.29
N PHE A 173 -20.43 -0.11 -12.54
CA PHE A 173 -19.70 0.44 -13.69
C PHE A 173 -20.09 1.87 -14.09
N PHE A 174 -21.28 2.35 -13.71
CA PHE A 174 -21.85 3.60 -14.23
C PHE A 174 -22.41 4.57 -13.18
N SER A 175 -22.48 4.19 -11.89
CA SER A 175 -22.99 5.06 -10.82
C SER A 175 -22.06 6.22 -10.51
N ARG A 176 -22.60 7.46 -10.51
CA ARG A 176 -21.90 8.73 -10.24
C ARG A 176 -22.27 9.29 -8.87
N VAL A 177 -21.32 9.98 -8.24
CA VAL A 177 -21.49 10.67 -6.92
C VAL A 177 -22.66 11.66 -6.89
N SER A 178 -23.12 12.14 -8.05
CA SER A 178 -24.23 13.09 -8.18
C SER A 178 -25.62 12.45 -8.30
N THR A 179 -25.76 11.12 -8.25
CA THR A 179 -27.09 10.53 -8.06
C THR A 179 -27.42 10.65 -6.58
N PRO A 180 -28.42 11.46 -6.17
CA PRO A 180 -28.86 11.44 -4.79
C PRO A 180 -29.19 9.99 -4.46
N LEU A 181 -28.76 9.52 -3.29
CA LEU A 181 -29.31 8.32 -2.68
C LEU A 181 -30.79 8.63 -2.35
N MET A 182 -31.64 8.70 -3.36
CA MET A 182 -33.07 8.90 -3.26
C MET A 182 -33.75 7.54 -3.45
N SER A 183 -34.53 7.23 -2.41
CA SER A 183 -35.42 6.09 -2.13
C SER A 183 -34.74 4.74 -1.89
#